data_AF-A0A2A4GAC1-F1
#
_entry.id   AF-A0A2A4GAC1-F1
#
_cell.length_a   1.000
_cell.length_b   1.000
_cell.length_c   1.000
_cell.angle_alpha   90.00
_cell.angle_beta   90.00
_cell.angle_gamma   90.00
#
_symmetry.space_group_name_H-M   'P 1'
#
loop_
_entity.id
_entity.type
_entity.pdbx_description
1 polymer ?
#
loop_
_entity_poly.entity_id
_entity_poly.type
_entity_poly.pdbx_seq_one_letter_code
_entity_poly.pdbx_strand_id
1 'polypeptide(L)'
;MRTSSKILYSVVILWASIPLLYGQKQERTITETFDVNGDAIVDVNTQNADITFETWNKNQVKVEAKVILEDMEVEEADAYLKSNPVEIMGNSKKISIETVNQGHWAGNTEFNFVMPDVPELSFMPDIEFHMENFVMPEMPEMPEMTELLELPEIIQIPPMPHMGMSEFDYERYKKEGDSYMEEWQKEMKKYLDTEYKAELEQWKEESKIHREEYKKQREEIIKERKRAQAEMVKERKAIQKEMAQARAQQAVEQRRARAEVRQAQREVERQMQEAERQVRQAIRSSSKTGFAYSFGNNKVVMGGHASNHVKIHIKVWMPKSVRLKINARYGEIKLAQNTKNIEAKLAHSKLLARTIDGEDTYVVASYTPVQVEVWDAGKLKTDFSEKVELAKVGELSLDCQSSEVTIDEIGKKALINNALGNVTILAVGNQFSALDVNVENGELLCEMPQNAQLYINGLQSEIEYPSTWKLQRNEASGGVVHKGSLGKSGGKVNINAEYSEVVLR
;
A
#
# COMPACT_ATOMS: atom_id res chain seq x y z
N MET A 1 20.99 -14.24 76.56
CA MET A 1 21.87 -13.29 75.84
C MET A 1 21.37 -13.19 74.41
N ARG A 2 20.97 -11.98 74.00
CA ARG A 2 20.43 -11.66 72.67
C ARG A 2 21.59 -11.28 71.75
N THR A 3 21.64 -11.84 70.53
CA THR A 3 22.34 -11.24 69.40
C THR A 3 21.47 -11.41 68.16
N SER A 4 20.92 -10.31 67.67
CA SER A 4 20.22 -10.22 66.39
C SER A 4 20.91 -9.12 65.60
N SER A 5 21.51 -9.50 64.48
CA SER A 5 22.26 -8.63 63.57
C SER A 5 21.31 -7.81 62.70
N LYS A 6 21.37 -6.48 62.80
CA LYS A 6 20.72 -5.57 61.86
C LYS A 6 21.73 -5.13 60.81
N ILE A 7 21.42 -5.39 59.54
CA ILE A 7 22.11 -4.90 58.35
C ILE A 7 21.62 -3.47 58.11
N LEU A 8 22.53 -2.50 58.09
CA LEU A 8 22.22 -1.10 57.75
C LEU A 8 22.27 -0.90 56.22
N TYR A 9 21.17 -0.39 55.65
CA TYR A 9 21.20 0.29 54.35
C TYR A 9 21.49 1.78 54.60
N SER A 10 22.60 2.27 54.07
CA SER A 10 22.99 3.68 54.15
C SER A 10 22.45 4.45 52.95
N VAL A 11 21.35 5.20 53.16
CA VAL A 11 20.90 6.27 52.27
C VAL A 11 21.57 7.55 52.74
N VAL A 12 22.45 8.13 51.92
CA VAL A 12 23.11 9.41 52.21
C VAL A 12 22.35 10.51 51.47
N ILE A 13 21.62 11.35 52.23
CA ILE A 13 21.02 12.60 51.74
C ILE A 13 21.86 13.74 52.32
N LEU A 14 22.56 14.47 51.45
CA LEU A 14 23.37 15.63 51.84
C LEU A 14 22.62 16.91 51.45
N TRP A 15 22.21 17.71 52.44
CA TRP A 15 21.58 19.02 52.26
C TRP A 15 22.61 20.13 52.52
N ALA A 16 22.82 21.02 51.55
CA ALA A 16 23.49 22.31 51.79
C ALA A 16 23.03 23.40 50.78
N SER A 17 22.22 24.34 51.31
CA SER A 17 22.06 25.79 51.02
C SER A 17 21.91 26.34 49.57
N ILE A 18 20.77 27.00 49.35
CA ILE A 18 20.34 27.93 48.25
C ILE A 18 20.80 29.38 48.63
N PRO A 19 21.24 30.29 47.72
CA PRO A 19 20.35 30.87 46.68
C PRO A 19 20.96 31.39 45.36
N LEU A 20 20.17 31.27 44.27
CA LEU A 20 19.79 32.35 43.35
C LEU A 20 18.83 31.81 42.26
N LEU A 21 17.75 32.56 42.02
CA LEU A 21 16.70 32.27 41.05
C LEU A 21 17.25 32.14 39.63
N TYR A 22 17.25 30.91 39.11
CA TYR A 22 17.10 30.57 37.70
C TYR A 22 16.08 29.43 37.66
N GLY A 23 15.19 29.41 36.66
CA GLY A 23 14.15 28.37 36.50
C GLY A 23 14.71 26.99 36.83
N GLN A 24 14.25 26.40 37.93
CA GLN A 24 14.90 25.24 38.52
C GLN A 24 14.55 24.01 37.67
N LYS A 25 15.49 23.59 36.84
CA LYS A 25 15.43 22.30 36.15
C LYS A 25 15.47 21.18 37.21
N GLN A 26 14.38 20.46 37.36
CA GLN A 26 14.31 19.27 38.22
C GLN A 26 14.39 18.02 37.36
N GLU A 27 15.19 17.03 37.78
CA GLU A 27 15.35 15.78 37.03
C GLU A 27 15.23 14.56 37.94
N ARG A 28 14.56 13.52 37.45
CA ARG A 28 14.48 12.20 38.09
C ARG A 28 14.87 11.13 37.08
N THR A 29 15.78 10.25 37.49
CA THR A 29 16.17 9.09 36.69
C THR A 29 15.68 7.82 37.38
N ILE A 30 14.95 7.00 36.65
CA ILE A 30 14.47 5.68 37.06
C ILE A 30 15.28 4.66 36.26
N THR A 31 15.84 3.65 36.92
CA THR A 31 16.63 2.62 36.26
C THR A 31 16.18 1.25 36.74
N GLU A 32 15.76 0.43 35.80
CA GLU A 32 15.32 -0.95 36.05
C GLU A 32 16.10 -1.92 35.18
N THR A 33 16.33 -3.14 35.66
CA THR A 33 17.06 -4.18 34.93
C THR A 33 16.37 -5.53 35.10
N PHE A 34 16.17 -6.22 33.99
CA PHE A 34 15.48 -7.52 33.93
C PHE A 34 16.37 -8.54 33.22
N ASP A 35 16.55 -9.71 33.82
CA ASP A 35 17.12 -10.87 33.13
C ASP A 35 16.11 -11.43 32.13
N VAL A 36 16.53 -11.65 30.88
CA VAL A 36 15.62 -12.06 29.78
C VAL A 36 16.06 -13.34 29.09
N ASN A 37 15.06 -14.09 28.62
CA ASN A 37 15.27 -15.27 27.77
C ASN A 37 15.34 -14.89 26.28
N GLY A 38 15.67 -15.87 25.44
CA GLY A 38 15.95 -15.70 24.00
C GLY A 38 14.85 -15.06 23.15
N ASP A 39 13.61 -14.92 23.62
CA ASP A 39 12.47 -14.40 22.84
C ASP A 39 11.61 -13.39 23.61
N ALA A 40 12.20 -12.72 24.61
CA ALA A 40 11.46 -11.76 25.41
C ALA A 40 10.93 -10.59 24.56
N ILE A 41 9.77 -10.06 24.94
CA ILE A 41 9.12 -8.93 24.27
C ILE A 41 9.29 -7.68 25.13
N VAL A 42 9.81 -6.62 24.55
CA VAL A 42 9.78 -5.28 25.13
C VAL A 42 8.61 -4.53 24.49
N ASP A 43 7.58 -4.30 25.29
CA ASP A 43 6.34 -3.61 24.93
C ASP A 43 6.43 -2.17 25.47
N VAL A 44 6.41 -1.20 24.56
CA VAL A 44 6.63 0.21 24.88
C VAL A 44 5.38 0.97 24.48
N ASN A 45 4.70 1.55 25.45
CA ASN A 45 3.49 2.33 25.23
C ASN A 45 3.65 3.73 25.82
N THR A 46 3.99 4.70 24.97
CA THR A 46 4.43 6.01 25.45
C THR A 46 3.76 7.17 24.73
N GLN A 47 3.56 8.26 25.46
CA GLN A 47 3.11 9.53 24.93
C GLN A 47 4.06 10.63 25.43
N ASN A 48 4.43 11.55 24.54
CA ASN A 48 5.31 12.69 24.86
C ASN A 48 6.70 12.25 25.38
N ALA A 49 7.26 11.17 24.83
CA ALA A 49 8.55 10.62 25.25
C ALA A 49 9.46 10.30 24.07
N ASP A 50 10.73 10.66 24.21
CA ASP A 50 11.77 10.25 23.28
C ASP A 50 12.35 8.91 23.73
N ILE A 51 12.44 7.94 22.81
CA ILE A 51 12.91 6.60 23.11
C ILE A 51 14.16 6.31 22.28
N THR A 52 15.21 5.80 22.93
CA THR A 52 16.42 5.33 22.27
C THR A 52 16.69 3.88 22.65
N PHE A 53 16.75 3.02 21.65
CA PHE A 53 17.13 1.62 21.80
C PHE A 53 18.61 1.42 21.47
N GLU A 54 19.29 0.64 22.29
CA GLU A 54 20.67 0.18 22.05
C GLU A 54 20.73 -1.35 22.22
N THR A 55 21.47 -2.01 21.34
CA THR A 55 21.70 -3.46 21.44
C THR A 55 23.02 -3.78 22.11
N TRP A 56 23.07 -4.86 22.90
CA TRP A 56 24.28 -5.35 23.56
C TRP A 56 24.36 -6.88 23.64
N ASN A 57 25.51 -7.40 24.05
CA ASN A 57 25.74 -8.84 24.19
C ASN A 57 25.53 -9.31 25.64
N LYS A 58 24.38 -8.97 26.24
CA LYS A 58 23.97 -9.44 27.57
C LYS A 58 22.53 -9.93 27.53
N ASN A 59 22.24 -11.00 28.25
CA ASN A 59 20.89 -11.57 28.38
C ASN A 59 20.04 -10.79 29.39
N GLN A 60 20.08 -9.46 29.30
CA GLN A 60 19.41 -8.55 30.22
C GLN A 60 18.84 -7.38 29.43
N VAL A 61 17.69 -6.88 29.84
CA VAL A 61 17.14 -5.61 29.38
C VAL A 61 17.33 -4.60 30.50
N LYS A 62 18.04 -3.50 30.22
CA LYS A 62 18.14 -2.34 31.12
C LYS A 62 17.29 -1.21 30.55
N VAL A 63 16.47 -0.59 31.38
CA VAL A 63 15.67 0.58 31.01
C VAL A 63 16.07 1.73 31.91
N GLU A 64 16.36 2.88 31.34
CA GLU A 64 16.65 4.13 32.04
C GLU A 64 15.70 5.21 31.54
N ALA A 65 14.80 5.67 32.41
CA ALA A 65 13.85 6.73 32.11
C ALA A 65 14.26 8.00 32.86
N LYS A 66 14.60 9.05 32.12
CA LYS A 66 14.95 10.37 32.64
C LYS A 66 13.80 11.33 32.39
N VAL A 67 13.19 11.81 33.47
CA VAL A 67 12.12 12.80 33.47
C VAL A 67 12.72 14.14 33.84
N ILE A 68 12.55 15.13 32.98
CA ILE A 68 13.08 16.49 33.13
C ILE A 68 11.90 17.45 33.18
N LEU A 69 11.82 18.22 34.26
CA LEU A 69 10.83 19.26 34.48
C LEU A 69 11.51 20.63 34.37
N GLU A 70 11.04 21.47 33.45
CA GLU A 70 11.56 22.81 33.15
C GLU A 70 10.44 23.83 33.38
N ASP A 71 10.76 25.00 33.95
CA ASP A 71 9.82 26.11 34.17
C ASP A 71 8.53 25.75 34.95
N MET A 72 8.62 24.79 35.88
CA MET A 72 7.54 24.42 36.80
C MET A 72 7.79 24.93 38.23
N GLU A 73 6.72 25.19 38.96
CA GLU A 73 6.81 25.47 40.40
C GLU A 73 7.27 24.21 41.15
N VAL A 74 8.11 24.38 42.19
CA VAL A 74 8.73 23.27 42.92
C VAL A 74 7.71 22.27 43.48
N GLU A 75 6.57 22.76 43.99
CA GLU A 75 5.51 21.91 44.54
C GLU A 75 4.79 21.11 43.44
N GLU A 76 4.54 21.72 42.29
CA GLU A 76 3.91 21.09 41.13
C GLU A 76 4.85 20.02 40.53
N ALA A 77 6.15 20.34 40.44
CA ALA A 77 7.17 19.44 39.97
C ALA A 77 7.34 18.22 40.91
N ASP A 78 7.34 18.44 42.22
CA ASP A 78 7.37 17.37 43.22
C ASP A 78 6.11 16.48 43.14
N ALA A 79 4.92 17.06 42.91
CA ALA A 79 3.69 16.31 42.73
C ALA A 79 3.73 15.44 41.47
N TYR A 80 4.24 15.97 40.34
CA TYR A 80 4.42 15.23 39.10
C TYR A 80 5.42 14.08 39.25
N LEU A 81 6.56 14.32 39.91
CA LEU A 81 7.54 13.26 40.14
C LEU A 81 6.98 12.16 41.07
N LYS A 82 6.17 12.52 42.07
CA LYS A 82 5.53 11.54 42.98
C LYS A 82 4.47 10.69 42.30
N SER A 83 3.85 11.16 41.20
CA SER A 83 2.84 10.37 40.47
C SER A 83 3.41 9.23 39.62
N ASN A 84 4.74 9.01 39.66
CA ASN A 84 5.44 7.99 38.88
C ASN A 84 5.11 8.07 37.37
N PRO A 85 5.58 9.12 36.68
CA PRO A 85 5.18 9.42 35.30
C PRO A 85 5.63 8.38 34.27
N VAL A 86 6.56 7.49 34.64
CA VAL A 86 6.98 6.34 33.82
C VAL A 86 6.93 5.10 34.68
N GLU A 87 6.16 4.11 34.23
CA GLU A 87 6.05 2.79 34.84
C GLU A 87 6.83 1.78 34.02
N ILE A 88 7.72 1.05 34.69
CA ILE A 88 8.53 0.00 34.09
C ILE A 88 8.28 -1.27 34.89
N MET A 89 7.66 -2.25 34.26
CA MET A 89 7.35 -3.54 34.87
C MET A 89 7.81 -4.67 33.96
N GLY A 90 8.17 -5.82 34.51
CA GLY A 90 8.54 -6.92 33.65
C GLY A 90 9.02 -8.17 34.36
N ASN A 91 9.20 -9.20 33.55
CA ASN A 91 9.84 -10.45 33.91
C ASN A 91 10.67 -10.96 32.72
N SER A 92 11.15 -12.19 32.80
CA SER A 92 12.03 -12.79 31.78
C SER A 92 11.39 -13.03 30.40
N LYS A 93 10.07 -12.83 30.26
CA LYS A 93 9.32 -13.00 29.01
C LYS A 93 8.80 -11.69 28.44
N LYS A 94 8.35 -10.75 29.28
CA LYS A 94 7.76 -9.48 28.84
C LYS A 94 8.22 -8.35 29.75
N ILE A 95 8.63 -7.24 29.16
CA ILE A 95 8.91 -5.96 29.82
C ILE A 95 7.95 -4.93 29.24
N SER A 96 7.17 -4.27 30.09
CA SER A 96 6.28 -3.15 29.75
C SER A 96 6.93 -1.84 30.18
N ILE A 97 6.94 -0.85 29.29
CA ILE A 97 7.39 0.51 29.55
C ILE A 97 6.23 1.44 29.18
N GLU A 98 5.65 2.11 30.17
CA GLU A 98 4.45 2.91 29.99
C GLU A 98 4.62 4.33 30.56
N THR A 99 4.21 5.36 29.82
CA THR A 99 4.10 6.72 30.38
C THR A 99 2.72 6.91 30.98
N VAL A 100 2.66 7.24 32.28
CA VAL A 100 1.39 7.46 32.98
C VAL A 100 0.94 8.90 32.76
N ASN A 101 -0.14 9.08 31.99
CA ASN A 101 -0.75 10.39 31.80
C ASN A 101 -1.79 10.63 32.91
N GLN A 102 -1.84 11.83 33.51
CA GLN A 102 -2.78 12.16 34.61
C GLN A 102 -4.24 12.34 34.14
N GLY A 103 -4.64 11.65 33.07
CA GLY A 103 -6.02 11.53 32.61
C GLY A 103 -6.30 10.06 32.32
N HIS A 104 -7.11 9.45 33.18
CA HIS A 104 -7.61 8.07 33.15
C HIS A 104 -6.78 7.03 33.93
N TRP A 105 -7.21 6.84 35.18
CA TRP A 105 -6.93 5.66 36.00
C TRP A 105 -7.16 4.35 35.22
N ALA A 106 -6.16 3.46 35.29
CA ALA A 106 -6.28 2.01 35.31
C ALA A 106 -7.31 1.39 34.34
N GLY A 107 -6.94 1.34 33.07
CA GLY A 107 -7.51 0.43 32.09
C GLY A 107 -6.47 0.20 31.01
N ASN A 108 -6.22 -1.06 30.64
CA ASN A 108 -5.39 -1.43 29.49
C ASN A 108 -5.65 -0.44 28.35
N THR A 109 -4.68 0.44 28.09
CA THR A 109 -4.80 1.36 26.96
C THR A 109 -4.39 0.58 25.72
N GLU A 110 -5.22 -0.40 25.36
CA GLU A 110 -5.38 -0.76 23.97
C GLU A 110 -5.93 0.51 23.31
N PHE A 111 -5.01 1.29 22.75
CA PHE A 111 -5.35 2.41 21.90
C PHE A 111 -6.12 1.86 20.70
N ASN A 112 -7.44 1.83 20.84
CA ASN A 112 -8.33 1.50 19.75
C ASN A 112 -8.20 2.66 18.75
N PHE A 113 -7.59 2.37 17.61
CA PHE A 113 -7.29 3.35 16.57
C PHE A 113 -8.60 3.74 15.88
N VAL A 114 -9.42 4.56 16.53
CA VAL A 114 -10.62 5.14 15.91
C VAL A 114 -10.15 6.31 15.06
N MET A 115 -9.86 6.03 13.79
CA MET A 115 -9.96 7.07 12.77
C MET A 115 -11.41 7.58 12.75
N PRO A 116 -11.68 8.89 12.62
CA PRO A 116 -13.00 9.32 12.21
C PRO A 116 -13.32 8.65 10.88
N ASP A 117 -14.46 7.94 10.78
CA ASP A 117 -14.90 7.14 9.63
C ASP A 117 -14.56 7.83 8.31
N VAL A 118 -13.38 7.51 7.78
CA VAL A 118 -13.10 7.59 6.36
C VAL A 118 -13.92 6.44 5.82
N PRO A 119 -14.86 6.65 4.87
CA PRO A 119 -15.64 5.56 4.31
C PRO A 119 -14.65 4.45 3.95
N GLU A 120 -14.84 3.31 4.59
CA GLU A 120 -14.11 2.10 4.30
C GLU A 120 -14.40 1.80 2.83
N LEU A 121 -13.54 2.29 1.93
CA LEU A 121 -13.47 1.78 0.57
C LEU A 121 -13.06 0.33 0.76
N SER A 122 -14.05 -0.55 0.69
CA SER A 122 -13.92 -1.99 0.85
C SER A 122 -13.09 -2.58 -0.30
N PHE A 123 -11.78 -2.30 -0.30
CA PHE A 123 -10.78 -2.96 -1.11
C PHE A 123 -9.95 -3.90 -0.26
N MET A 124 -10.59 -4.70 0.59
CA MET A 124 -9.96 -5.87 1.22
C MET A 124 -10.99 -6.98 1.43
N PRO A 125 -10.93 -8.07 0.66
CA PRO A 125 -11.07 -9.39 1.25
C PRO A 125 -9.75 -9.76 1.92
N ASP A 126 -9.83 -10.42 3.07
CA ASP A 126 -8.68 -10.96 3.82
C ASP A 126 -7.71 -11.70 2.89
N ILE A 127 -6.53 -11.13 2.63
CA ILE A 127 -5.46 -11.81 1.90
C ILE A 127 -4.66 -12.64 2.89
N GLU A 128 -5.16 -13.84 3.14
CA GLU A 128 -4.33 -14.97 3.52
C GLU A 128 -3.39 -15.25 2.33
N PHE A 129 -2.13 -14.80 2.43
CA PHE A 129 -1.14 -14.84 1.35
C PHE A 129 -0.70 -16.29 1.04
N HIS A 130 -1.54 -17.03 0.33
CA HIS A 130 -1.15 -18.24 -0.40
C HIS A 130 -0.75 -17.85 -1.84
N MET A 131 0.54 -17.54 -2.02
CA MET A 131 1.17 -17.25 -3.32
C MET A 131 1.34 -18.48 -4.23
N GLU A 132 0.37 -19.41 -4.25
CA GLU A 132 0.37 -20.55 -5.19
C GLU A 132 -0.91 -20.66 -6.03
N ASN A 133 -1.95 -19.86 -5.77
CA ASN A 133 -3.19 -19.85 -6.55
C ASN A 133 -3.66 -18.45 -6.96
N PHE A 134 -2.74 -17.52 -7.22
CA PHE A 134 -3.09 -16.40 -8.11
C PHE A 134 -3.03 -16.88 -9.56
N VAL A 135 -3.98 -17.74 -9.91
CA VAL A 135 -4.32 -17.98 -11.31
C VAL A 135 -4.95 -16.68 -11.78
N MET A 136 -4.22 -15.95 -12.63
CA MET A 136 -4.84 -14.94 -13.49
C MET A 136 -6.14 -15.57 -14.01
N PRO A 137 -7.33 -14.94 -13.89
CA PRO A 137 -8.40 -15.34 -14.79
C PRO A 137 -7.76 -15.26 -16.18
N GLU A 138 -7.67 -16.38 -16.89
CA GLU A 138 -7.33 -16.34 -18.31
C GLU A 138 -8.34 -15.36 -18.89
N MET A 139 -7.86 -14.17 -19.23
CA MET A 139 -8.66 -13.26 -20.02
C MET A 139 -9.00 -14.07 -21.27
N PRO A 140 -10.30 -14.31 -21.58
CA PRO A 140 -10.61 -14.87 -22.89
C PRO A 140 -9.93 -13.96 -23.90
N GLU A 141 -9.09 -14.55 -24.76
CA GLU A 141 -8.36 -13.81 -25.80
C GLU A 141 -9.35 -12.84 -26.43
N MET A 142 -9.12 -11.53 -26.24
CA MET A 142 -9.87 -10.56 -27.01
C MET A 142 -9.49 -10.82 -28.46
N PRO A 143 -10.45 -11.19 -29.33
CA PRO A 143 -10.12 -11.44 -30.72
C PRO A 143 -9.48 -10.17 -31.27
N GLU A 144 -8.27 -10.31 -31.81
CA GLU A 144 -7.59 -9.25 -32.54
C GLU A 144 -8.58 -8.70 -33.56
N MET A 145 -8.82 -7.38 -33.52
CA MET A 145 -9.58 -6.70 -34.56
C MET A 145 -8.66 -6.51 -35.78
N THR A 146 -8.29 -7.64 -36.38
CA THR A 146 -7.70 -7.71 -37.71
C THR A 146 -8.78 -8.33 -38.58
N GLU A 147 -9.16 -7.62 -39.64
CA GLU A 147 -10.03 -8.14 -40.67
C GLU A 147 -9.59 -9.53 -41.11
N LEU A 148 -10.30 -10.57 -40.69
CA LEU A 148 -10.51 -11.77 -41.48
C LEU A 148 -11.87 -12.32 -41.10
N LEU A 149 -12.76 -12.26 -42.08
CA LEU A 149 -14.08 -12.85 -42.07
C LEU A 149 -13.93 -14.38 -42.15
N GLU A 150 -13.22 -15.01 -41.20
CA GLU A 150 -13.04 -16.46 -41.16
C GLU A 150 -14.22 -17.11 -40.43
N LEU A 151 -15.39 -16.99 -41.07
CA LEU A 151 -16.33 -18.10 -41.02
C LEU A 151 -15.72 -19.18 -41.91
N PRO A 152 -15.72 -20.46 -41.51
CA PRO A 152 -15.28 -21.52 -42.41
C PRO A 152 -16.05 -21.35 -43.71
N GLU A 153 -15.33 -21.17 -44.83
CA GLU A 153 -15.95 -21.36 -46.13
C GLU A 153 -16.59 -22.74 -46.06
N ILE A 154 -17.93 -22.82 -46.13
CA ILE A 154 -18.59 -24.10 -46.33
C ILE A 154 -18.27 -24.47 -47.78
N ILE A 155 -17.08 -25.03 -47.99
CA ILE A 155 -16.76 -25.80 -49.17
C ILE A 155 -17.60 -27.05 -49.03
N GLN A 156 -18.86 -26.98 -49.47
CA GLN A 156 -19.59 -28.21 -49.73
C GLN A 156 -18.80 -28.92 -50.83
N ILE A 157 -18.21 -30.05 -50.48
CA ILE A 157 -17.46 -30.85 -51.43
C ILE A 157 -18.51 -31.52 -52.32
N PRO A 158 -18.38 -31.46 -53.67
CA PRO A 158 -19.30 -32.18 -54.54
C PRO A 158 -19.29 -33.67 -54.19
N PRO A 159 -20.38 -34.41 -54.48
CA PRO A 159 -20.37 -35.86 -54.32
C PRO A 159 -19.16 -36.44 -55.07
N MET A 160 -18.43 -37.34 -54.42
CA MET A 160 -17.30 -38.03 -55.02
C MET A 160 -17.85 -39.13 -55.94
N PRO A 161 -17.28 -39.36 -57.14
CA PRO A 161 -17.74 -40.43 -58.00
C PRO A 161 -17.58 -41.77 -57.26
N HIS A 162 -18.61 -42.61 -57.32
CA HIS A 162 -18.54 -43.97 -56.78
C HIS A 162 -17.55 -44.79 -57.61
N MET A 163 -16.27 -44.73 -57.22
CA MET A 163 -15.23 -45.57 -57.80
C MET A 163 -15.47 -46.99 -57.31
N GLY A 164 -16.14 -47.80 -58.13
CA GLY A 164 -16.08 -49.26 -57.99
C GLY A 164 -14.65 -49.70 -58.28
N MET A 165 -13.78 -49.63 -57.26
CA MET A 165 -12.37 -49.97 -57.40
C MET A 165 -12.26 -51.48 -57.69
N SER A 166 -12.19 -51.86 -58.96
CA SER A 166 -11.56 -53.12 -59.32
C SER A 166 -10.07 -52.97 -58.97
N GLU A 167 -9.58 -53.82 -58.07
CA GLU A 167 -8.16 -53.80 -57.67
C GLU A 167 -7.28 -53.93 -58.92
N PHE A 168 -6.27 -53.06 -59.03
CA PHE A 168 -5.36 -53.05 -60.18
C PHE A 168 -4.51 -54.33 -60.16
N ASP A 169 -4.68 -55.19 -61.16
CA ASP A 169 -3.97 -56.46 -61.28
C ASP A 169 -2.58 -56.23 -61.88
N TYR A 170 -1.61 -56.04 -60.97
CA TYR A 170 -0.23 -55.72 -61.33
C TYR A 170 0.48 -56.87 -62.07
N GLU A 171 0.11 -58.13 -61.80
CA GLU A 171 0.69 -59.30 -62.46
C GLU A 171 0.17 -59.44 -63.89
N ARG A 172 -1.11 -59.12 -64.11
CA ARG A 172 -1.68 -59.09 -65.46
C ARG A 172 -1.13 -57.94 -66.28
N TYR A 173 -0.98 -56.75 -65.69
CA TYR A 173 -0.29 -55.61 -66.33
C TYR A 173 1.14 -55.96 -66.75
N LYS A 174 1.90 -56.69 -65.92
CA LYS A 174 3.28 -57.05 -66.23
C LYS A 174 3.40 -58.01 -67.43
N LYS A 175 2.35 -58.77 -67.73
CA LYS A 175 2.28 -59.71 -68.86
C LYS A 175 1.66 -59.11 -70.12
N GLU A 176 0.63 -58.28 -69.96
CA GLU A 176 -0.22 -57.77 -71.05
C GLU A 176 0.02 -56.27 -71.35
N GLY A 177 0.76 -55.57 -70.48
CA GLY A 177 1.23 -54.20 -70.65
C GLY A 177 0.11 -53.23 -71.05
N ASP A 178 0.33 -52.57 -72.19
CA ASP A 178 -0.55 -51.51 -72.70
C ASP A 178 -1.98 -52.00 -73.01
N SER A 179 -2.16 -53.27 -73.36
CA SER A 179 -3.49 -53.83 -73.65
C SER A 179 -4.37 -53.91 -72.39
N TYR A 180 -3.78 -54.26 -71.23
CA TYR A 180 -4.48 -54.25 -69.94
C TYR A 180 -4.83 -52.83 -69.51
N MET A 181 -3.94 -51.86 -69.76
CA MET A 181 -4.20 -50.45 -69.43
C MET A 181 -5.37 -49.88 -70.25
N GLU A 182 -5.50 -50.22 -71.53
CA GLU A 182 -6.64 -49.78 -72.34
C GLU A 182 -7.96 -50.41 -71.88
N GLU A 183 -7.96 -51.67 -71.46
CA GLU A 183 -9.14 -52.35 -70.89
C GLU A 183 -9.54 -51.72 -69.55
N TRP A 184 -8.58 -51.52 -68.65
CA TRP A 184 -8.79 -50.89 -67.35
C TRP A 184 -9.30 -49.45 -67.51
N GLN A 185 -8.75 -48.66 -68.44
CA GLN A 185 -9.26 -47.32 -68.75
C GLN A 185 -10.68 -47.32 -69.32
N LYS A 186 -11.05 -48.31 -70.16
CA LYS A 186 -12.42 -48.46 -70.67
C LYS A 186 -13.40 -48.84 -69.56
N GLU A 187 -12.96 -49.64 -68.60
CA GLU A 187 -13.75 -50.03 -67.43
C GLU A 187 -13.97 -48.84 -66.49
N MET A 188 -12.91 -48.06 -66.18
CA MET A 188 -13.00 -46.83 -65.39
C MET A 188 -13.90 -45.77 -66.02
N LYS A 189 -13.90 -45.65 -67.37
CA LYS A 189 -14.81 -44.74 -68.09
C LYS A 189 -16.29 -45.11 -67.94
N LYS A 190 -16.63 -46.38 -67.71
CA LYS A 190 -18.02 -46.80 -67.50
C LYS A 190 -18.59 -46.34 -66.15
N TYR A 191 -17.75 -46.21 -65.12
CA TYR A 191 -18.14 -45.72 -63.80
C TYR A 191 -18.25 -44.18 -63.72
N LEU A 192 -17.83 -43.47 -64.78
CA LEU A 192 -17.84 -42.01 -64.89
C LEU A 192 -19.01 -41.48 -65.75
N ASP A 193 -20.08 -42.26 -65.97
CA ASP A 193 -21.15 -41.84 -66.89
C ASP A 193 -22.56 -41.68 -66.29
N THR A 194 -23.28 -40.72 -66.89
CA THR A 194 -24.67 -40.24 -66.70
C THR A 194 -25.21 -40.01 -65.28
N GLU A 195 -25.11 -40.98 -64.37
CA GLU A 195 -25.71 -40.93 -63.04
C GLU A 195 -24.96 -39.95 -62.12
N TYR A 196 -23.62 -40.03 -62.11
CA TYR A 196 -22.77 -39.06 -61.42
C TYR A 196 -22.91 -37.63 -61.95
N LYS A 197 -23.15 -37.48 -63.26
CA LYS A 197 -23.42 -36.17 -63.87
C LYS A 197 -24.77 -35.60 -63.41
N ALA A 198 -25.78 -36.45 -63.23
CA ALA A 198 -27.08 -36.05 -62.70
C ALA A 198 -26.99 -35.64 -61.22
N GLU A 199 -26.24 -36.38 -60.40
CA GLU A 199 -25.97 -36.04 -58.99
C GLU A 199 -25.22 -34.71 -58.84
N LEU A 200 -24.23 -34.45 -59.70
CA LEU A 200 -23.50 -33.18 -59.73
C LEU A 200 -24.40 -32.00 -60.12
N GLU A 201 -25.33 -32.17 -61.06
CA GLU A 201 -26.27 -31.12 -61.44
C GLU A 201 -27.32 -30.87 -60.35
N GLN A 202 -27.81 -31.90 -59.68
CA GLN A 202 -28.69 -31.75 -58.50
C GLN A 202 -27.95 -31.02 -57.36
N TRP A 203 -26.72 -31.45 -57.06
CA TRP A 203 -25.87 -30.81 -56.07
C TRP A 203 -25.58 -29.34 -56.39
N LYS A 204 -25.37 -28.98 -57.67
CA LYS A 204 -25.19 -27.58 -58.09
C LYS A 204 -26.41 -26.72 -57.79
N GLU A 205 -27.61 -27.24 -58.03
CA GLU A 205 -28.85 -26.49 -57.83
C GLU A 205 -29.21 -26.37 -56.34
N GLU A 206 -29.08 -27.45 -55.57
CA GLU A 206 -29.22 -27.43 -54.10
C GLU A 206 -28.20 -26.50 -53.44
N SER A 207 -26.96 -26.52 -53.91
CA SER A 207 -25.90 -25.62 -53.44
C SER A 207 -26.21 -24.15 -53.72
N LYS A 208 -26.95 -23.80 -54.79
CA LYS A 208 -27.38 -22.42 -55.03
C LYS A 208 -28.44 -22.00 -54.01
N ILE A 209 -29.46 -22.83 -53.80
CA ILE A 209 -30.55 -22.57 -52.85
C ILE A 209 -29.97 -22.39 -51.44
N HIS A 210 -29.12 -23.31 -51.02
CA HIS A 210 -28.49 -23.29 -49.70
C HIS A 210 -27.56 -22.06 -49.52
N ARG A 211 -26.83 -21.65 -50.57
CA ARG A 211 -26.02 -20.42 -50.54
C ARG A 211 -26.86 -19.16 -50.36
N GLU A 212 -28.04 -19.09 -50.97
CA GLU A 212 -28.94 -17.93 -50.83
C GLU A 212 -29.61 -17.87 -49.46
N GLU A 213 -30.04 -19.01 -48.90
CA GLU A 213 -30.57 -19.08 -47.54
C GLU A 213 -29.51 -18.70 -46.50
N TYR A 214 -28.28 -19.22 -46.65
CA TYR A 214 -27.16 -18.88 -45.77
C TYR A 214 -26.81 -17.39 -45.84
N LYS A 215 -26.86 -16.77 -47.03
CA LYS A 215 -26.68 -15.31 -47.18
C LYS A 215 -27.74 -14.52 -46.41
N LYS A 216 -29.02 -14.91 -46.49
CA LYS A 216 -30.10 -14.24 -45.77
C LYS A 216 -29.96 -14.41 -44.24
N GLN A 217 -29.65 -15.61 -43.77
CA GLN A 217 -29.39 -15.86 -42.34
C GLN A 217 -28.19 -15.05 -41.83
N ARG A 218 -27.11 -14.97 -42.62
CA ARG A 218 -25.93 -14.15 -42.32
C ARG A 218 -26.28 -12.67 -42.19
N GLU A 219 -27.09 -12.13 -43.09
CA GLU A 219 -27.52 -10.72 -43.02
C GLU A 219 -28.35 -10.42 -41.78
N GLU A 220 -29.25 -11.32 -41.37
CA GLU A 220 -30.04 -11.16 -40.15
C GLU A 220 -29.19 -11.25 -38.88
N ILE A 221 -28.26 -12.21 -38.78
CA ILE A 221 -27.32 -12.32 -37.65
C ILE A 221 -26.46 -11.06 -37.52
N ILE A 222 -25.97 -10.50 -38.64
CA ILE A 222 -25.20 -9.25 -38.63
C ILE A 222 -26.07 -8.07 -38.16
N LYS A 223 -27.35 -8.00 -38.56
CA LYS A 223 -28.27 -6.96 -38.10
C LYS A 223 -28.58 -7.07 -36.61
N GLU A 224 -28.87 -8.27 -36.10
CA GLU A 224 -29.13 -8.49 -34.68
C GLU A 224 -27.91 -8.15 -33.82
N ARG A 225 -26.72 -8.55 -34.25
CA ARG A 225 -25.47 -8.25 -33.52
C ARG A 225 -25.17 -6.75 -33.48
N LYS A 226 -25.43 -6.02 -34.57
CA LYS A 226 -25.35 -4.55 -34.61
C LYS A 226 -26.36 -3.88 -33.67
N ARG A 227 -27.59 -4.41 -33.60
CA ARG A 227 -28.63 -3.91 -32.67
C ARG A 227 -28.24 -4.15 -31.20
N ALA A 228 -27.77 -5.36 -30.87
CA ALA A 228 -27.31 -5.70 -29.52
C ALA A 228 -26.12 -4.83 -29.08
N GLN A 229 -25.15 -4.58 -29.97
CA GLN A 229 -24.05 -3.66 -29.68
C GLN A 229 -24.52 -2.21 -29.47
N ALA A 230 -25.48 -1.74 -30.28
CA ALA A 230 -26.03 -0.40 -30.13
C ALA A 230 -26.79 -0.21 -28.80
N GLU A 231 -27.55 -1.23 -28.35
CA GLU A 231 -28.24 -1.20 -27.05
C GLU A 231 -27.25 -1.25 -25.88
N MET A 232 -26.21 -2.10 -25.92
CA MET A 232 -25.17 -2.11 -24.88
C MET A 232 -24.44 -0.76 -24.75
N VAL A 233 -24.21 -0.06 -25.87
CA VAL A 233 -23.60 1.29 -25.84
C VAL A 233 -24.54 2.32 -25.22
N LYS A 234 -25.85 2.23 -25.45
CA LYS A 234 -26.84 3.11 -24.81
C LYS A 234 -26.94 2.86 -23.31
N GLU A 235 -26.98 1.60 -22.90
CA GLU A 235 -27.05 1.20 -21.49
C GLU A 235 -25.80 1.65 -20.72
N ARG A 236 -24.61 1.46 -21.28
CA ARG A 236 -23.36 1.99 -20.70
C ARG A 236 -23.37 3.51 -20.53
N LYS A 237 -23.90 4.25 -21.52
CA LYS A 237 -24.03 5.71 -21.41
C LYS A 237 -25.07 6.13 -20.36
N ALA A 238 -26.14 5.36 -20.17
CA ALA A 238 -27.13 5.62 -19.13
C ALA A 238 -26.54 5.41 -17.73
N ILE A 239 -25.85 4.29 -17.51
CA ILE A 239 -25.16 3.98 -16.25
C ILE A 239 -24.09 5.05 -15.95
N GLN A 240 -23.31 5.46 -16.94
CA GLN A 240 -22.30 6.51 -16.76
C GLN A 240 -22.92 7.86 -16.37
N LYS A 241 -24.09 8.19 -16.92
CA LYS A 241 -24.82 9.42 -16.57
C LYS A 241 -25.42 9.35 -15.17
N GLU A 242 -25.95 8.20 -14.76
CA GLU A 242 -26.48 7.98 -13.42
C GLU A 242 -25.37 8.06 -12.36
N MET A 243 -24.22 7.43 -12.61
CA MET A 243 -23.03 7.51 -11.76
C MET A 243 -22.50 8.95 -11.63
N ALA A 244 -22.49 9.71 -12.73
CA ALA A 244 -22.11 11.13 -12.70
C ALA A 244 -23.10 11.98 -11.87
N GLN A 245 -24.41 11.68 -11.94
CA GLN A 245 -25.42 12.35 -11.13
C GLN A 245 -25.32 12.00 -9.64
N ALA A 246 -25.07 10.73 -9.31
CA ALA A 246 -24.84 10.29 -7.94
C ALA A 246 -23.60 10.97 -7.33
N ARG A 247 -22.48 11.03 -8.08
CA ARG A 247 -21.26 11.75 -7.67
C ARG A 247 -21.52 13.25 -7.47
N ALA A 248 -22.30 13.88 -8.35
CA ALA A 248 -22.66 15.29 -8.21
C ALA A 248 -23.54 15.54 -6.96
N GLN A 249 -24.49 14.65 -6.66
CA GLN A 249 -25.32 14.74 -5.45
C GLN A 249 -24.49 14.56 -4.18
N GLN A 250 -23.61 13.57 -4.12
CA GLN A 250 -22.69 13.38 -3.00
C GLN A 250 -21.78 14.59 -2.79
N ALA A 251 -21.26 15.20 -3.86
CA ALA A 251 -20.46 16.42 -3.76
C ALA A 251 -21.26 17.61 -3.18
N VAL A 252 -22.55 17.72 -3.50
CA VAL A 252 -23.44 18.74 -2.92
C VAL A 252 -23.72 18.48 -1.44
N GLU A 253 -23.97 17.23 -1.05
CA GLU A 253 -24.18 16.85 0.35
C GLU A 253 -22.92 17.05 1.20
N GLN A 254 -21.74 16.67 0.69
CA GLN A 254 -20.47 16.94 1.37
C GLN A 254 -20.22 18.45 1.52
N ARG A 255 -20.58 19.27 0.53
CA ARG A 255 -20.50 20.74 0.64
C ARG A 255 -21.47 21.30 1.68
N ARG A 256 -22.68 20.73 1.82
CA ARG A 256 -23.64 21.11 2.87
C ARG A 256 -23.14 20.72 4.26
N ALA A 257 -22.68 19.48 4.44
CA ALA A 257 -22.08 19.02 5.71
C ALA A 257 -20.88 19.89 6.12
N ARG A 258 -19.98 20.22 5.18
CA ARG A 258 -18.86 21.15 5.43
C ARG A 258 -19.33 22.56 5.78
N ALA A 259 -20.43 23.03 5.20
CA ALA A 259 -20.99 24.34 5.52
C ALA A 259 -21.63 24.36 6.91
N GLU A 260 -22.33 23.29 7.31
CA GLU A 260 -22.92 23.11 8.64
C GLU A 260 -21.84 23.04 9.72
N VAL A 261 -20.78 22.27 9.51
CA VAL A 261 -19.62 22.22 10.41
C VAL A 261 -18.97 23.60 10.55
N ARG A 262 -18.84 24.35 9.45
CA ARG A 262 -18.31 25.72 9.47
C ARG A 262 -19.23 26.69 10.22
N GLN A 263 -20.54 26.52 10.12
CA GLN A 263 -21.50 27.33 10.89
C GLN A 263 -21.46 27.00 12.38
N ALA A 264 -21.38 25.71 12.73
CA ALA A 264 -21.20 25.26 14.11
C ALA A 264 -19.91 25.82 14.72
N GLN A 265 -18.80 25.78 13.97
CA GLN A 265 -17.53 26.39 14.38
C GLN A 265 -17.65 27.90 14.63
N ARG A 266 -18.34 28.64 13.73
CA ARG A 266 -18.56 30.08 13.91
C ARG A 266 -19.42 30.42 15.12
N GLU A 267 -20.39 29.56 15.46
CA GLU A 267 -21.23 29.76 16.63
C GLU A 267 -20.46 29.48 17.93
N VAL A 268 -19.64 28.43 17.95
CA VAL A 268 -18.69 28.17 19.05
C VAL A 268 -17.71 29.33 19.22
N GLU A 269 -17.21 29.88 18.11
CA GLU A 269 -16.32 31.04 18.13
C GLU A 269 -16.99 32.31 18.66
N ARG A 270 -18.27 32.57 18.32
CA ARG A 270 -19.05 33.65 18.93
C ARG A 270 -19.22 33.46 20.43
N GLN A 271 -19.60 32.25 20.87
CA GLN A 271 -19.78 31.95 22.29
C GLN A 271 -18.47 32.15 23.05
N MET A 272 -17.34 31.77 22.45
CA MET A 272 -16.01 31.98 23.01
C MET A 272 -15.64 33.46 23.08
N GLN A 273 -15.95 34.26 22.05
CA GLN A 273 -15.75 35.72 22.08
C GLN A 273 -16.64 36.42 23.11
N GLU A 274 -17.87 35.97 23.32
CA GLU A 274 -18.75 36.49 24.36
C GLU A 274 -18.25 36.14 25.76
N ALA A 275 -17.80 34.89 25.98
CA ALA A 275 -17.14 34.48 27.21
C ALA A 275 -15.87 35.30 27.47
N GLU A 276 -15.06 35.55 26.44
CA GLU A 276 -13.86 36.39 26.53
C GLU A 276 -14.20 37.85 26.87
N ARG A 277 -15.29 38.40 26.33
CA ARG A 277 -15.78 39.73 26.70
C ARG A 277 -16.22 39.80 28.16
N GLN A 278 -16.87 38.76 28.67
CA GLN A 278 -17.27 38.66 30.09
C GLN A 278 -16.04 38.58 31.00
N VAL A 279 -15.05 37.76 30.63
CA VAL A 279 -13.76 37.66 31.35
C VAL A 279 -13.01 39.00 31.30
N ARG A 280 -12.99 39.68 30.15
CA ARG A 280 -12.33 40.99 29.98
C ARG A 280 -13.03 42.11 30.78
N GLN A 281 -14.35 42.05 30.93
CA GLN A 281 -15.08 42.95 31.84
C GLN A 281 -14.77 42.65 33.31
N ALA A 282 -14.68 41.37 33.70
CA ALA A 282 -14.28 40.96 35.05
C ALA A 282 -12.82 41.35 35.38
N ILE A 283 -11.92 41.33 34.39
CA ILE A 283 -10.53 41.80 34.54
C ILE A 283 -10.47 43.34 34.67
N ARG A 284 -11.38 44.09 34.03
CA ARG A 284 -11.44 45.56 34.17
C ARG A 284 -11.99 46.05 35.51
N SER A 285 -12.82 45.27 36.19
CA SER A 285 -13.35 45.64 37.52
C SER A 285 -12.41 45.25 38.67
N SER A 286 -11.44 44.37 38.44
CA SER A 286 -10.40 44.00 39.41
C SER A 286 -9.13 44.82 39.18
N SER A 287 -9.04 45.93 39.91
CA SER A 287 -8.04 46.99 39.74
C SER A 287 -6.59 46.58 40.03
N LYS A 288 -5.67 47.29 39.37
CA LYS A 288 -4.31 47.67 39.84
C LYS A 288 -3.33 46.52 40.14
N THR A 289 -2.61 46.09 39.11
CA THR A 289 -1.15 45.88 39.16
C THR A 289 -0.66 45.65 37.73
N GLY A 290 0.31 46.46 37.30
CA GLY A 290 0.73 46.52 35.91
C GLY A 290 1.67 45.37 35.54
N PHE A 291 1.38 44.73 34.40
CA PHE A 291 2.37 44.01 33.60
C PHE A 291 2.05 44.23 32.11
N ALA A 292 3.01 44.81 31.40
CA ALA A 292 2.98 45.02 29.97
C ALA A 292 3.41 43.73 29.26
N TYR A 293 2.61 43.26 28.30
CA TYR A 293 3.00 42.19 27.37
C TYR A 293 3.40 42.81 26.03
N SER A 294 4.67 42.63 25.65
CA SER A 294 5.12 42.80 24.26
C SER A 294 4.70 41.57 23.45
N PHE A 295 3.96 41.78 22.37
CA PHE A 295 3.53 40.74 21.44
C PHE A 295 4.69 40.30 20.55
N GLY A 296 4.97 38.99 20.55
CA GLY A 296 5.89 38.32 19.63
C GLY A 296 5.67 36.81 19.64
N ASN A 297 4.82 36.34 18.72
CA ASN A 297 4.64 34.97 18.21
C ASN A 297 4.85 33.77 19.16
N ASN A 298 3.76 33.23 19.73
CA ASN A 298 3.30 31.85 19.45
C ASN A 298 1.92 31.56 20.11
N LYS A 299 1.27 30.49 19.61
CA LYS A 299 0.13 29.70 20.16
C LYS A 299 -1.30 30.19 19.90
N VAL A 300 -1.93 29.53 18.92
CA VAL A 300 -3.31 29.04 19.09
C VAL A 300 -3.23 27.83 20.03
N VAL A 301 -3.93 27.92 21.16
CA VAL A 301 -4.04 26.87 22.19
C VAL A 301 -5.37 26.13 21.98
N MET A 302 -5.32 24.81 21.86
CA MET A 302 -6.45 23.94 22.14
C MET A 302 -5.97 22.79 23.02
N GLY A 303 -6.49 22.75 24.26
CA GLY A 303 -6.64 21.56 25.10
C GLY A 303 -5.38 20.94 25.71
N GLY A 304 -5.18 21.15 27.02
CA GLY A 304 -4.33 20.33 27.88
C GLY A 304 -2.98 20.95 28.24
N HIS A 305 -2.95 21.68 29.36
CA HIS A 305 -1.71 22.12 30.00
C HIS A 305 -0.92 20.91 30.53
N ALA A 306 0.00 20.37 29.72
CA ALA A 306 1.20 19.63 30.17
C ALA A 306 2.07 19.18 28.97
N SER A 307 2.63 20.09 28.15
CA SER A 307 3.53 19.65 27.05
C SER A 307 4.76 20.51 26.77
N ASN A 308 4.95 21.67 27.39
CA ASN A 308 6.18 22.46 27.17
C ASN A 308 7.21 22.33 28.30
N HIS A 309 6.79 21.85 29.47
CA HIS A 309 7.59 21.87 30.69
C HIS A 309 8.08 20.49 31.13
N VAL A 310 7.63 19.42 30.47
CA VAL A 310 8.00 18.04 30.80
C VAL A 310 8.64 17.39 29.59
N LYS A 311 9.84 16.84 29.77
CA LYS A 311 10.56 16.05 28.78
C LYS A 311 10.89 14.69 29.36
N ILE A 312 10.50 13.63 28.65
CA ILE A 312 10.76 12.25 29.05
C ILE A 312 11.71 11.63 28.03
N HIS A 313 12.86 11.16 28.50
CA HIS A 313 13.83 10.42 27.69
C HIS A 313 13.96 9.00 28.23
N ILE A 314 13.67 8.00 27.40
CA ILE A 314 13.74 6.58 27.75
C ILE A 314 14.86 5.95 26.94
N LYS A 315 15.82 5.32 27.63
CA LYS A 315 16.90 4.57 27.01
C LYS A 315 16.78 3.10 27.36
N VAL A 316 16.71 2.24 26.35
CA VAL A 316 16.53 0.80 26.49
C VAL A 316 17.74 0.08 25.92
N TRP A 317 18.48 -0.63 26.77
CA TRP A 317 19.53 -1.55 26.35
C TRP A 317 19.00 -2.98 26.36
N MET A 318 19.17 -3.71 25.26
CA MET A 318 18.60 -5.06 25.11
C MET A 318 19.47 -5.98 24.24
N PRO A 319 19.40 -7.31 24.39
CA PRO A 319 20.01 -8.22 23.42
C PRO A 319 19.28 -8.18 22.08
N LYS A 320 19.98 -8.56 21.00
CA LYS A 320 19.41 -8.61 19.64
C LYS A 320 18.26 -9.63 19.47
N SER A 321 18.14 -10.57 20.40
CA SER A 321 17.12 -11.62 20.36
C SER A 321 15.74 -11.15 20.86
N VAL A 322 15.68 -9.98 21.51
CA VAL A 322 14.43 -9.40 22.02
C VAL A 322 13.60 -8.82 20.87
N ARG A 323 12.29 -9.09 20.90
CA ARG A 323 11.33 -8.47 19.98
C ARG A 323 10.80 -7.16 20.54
N LEU A 324 10.60 -6.18 19.68
CA LEU A 324 10.06 -4.88 20.04
C LEU A 324 8.61 -4.74 19.60
N LYS A 325 7.76 -4.35 20.54
CA LYS A 325 6.43 -3.83 20.28
C LYS A 325 6.37 -2.38 20.74
N ILE A 326 6.10 -1.45 19.84
CA ILE A 326 6.16 -0.02 20.13
C ILE A 326 4.82 0.60 19.75
N ASN A 327 4.20 1.27 20.71
CA ASN A 327 3.11 2.21 20.50
C ASN A 327 3.57 3.55 21.06
N ALA A 328 3.83 4.52 20.18
CA ALA A 328 4.39 5.79 20.58
C ALA A 328 3.65 6.96 19.92
N ARG A 329 3.38 7.99 20.73
CA ARG A 329 2.75 9.22 20.29
C ARG A 329 3.52 10.45 20.74
N TYR A 330 3.72 11.42 19.84
CA TYR A 330 4.40 12.68 20.15
C TYR A 330 5.81 12.52 20.72
N GLY A 331 6.73 11.86 20.01
CA GLY A 331 8.12 11.73 20.44
C GLY A 331 9.07 11.32 19.33
N GLU A 332 10.37 11.27 19.62
CA GLU A 332 11.36 10.71 18.70
C GLU A 332 11.78 9.29 19.12
N ILE A 333 11.70 8.34 18.18
CA ILE A 333 12.09 6.95 18.37
C ILE A 333 13.37 6.69 17.58
N LYS A 334 14.44 6.33 18.28
CA LYS A 334 15.72 5.91 17.71
C LYS A 334 15.90 4.41 17.91
N LEU A 335 15.86 3.65 16.83
CA LEU A 335 16.07 2.19 16.88
C LEU A 335 17.56 1.83 16.91
N ALA A 336 17.85 0.72 17.58
CA ALA A 336 19.19 0.13 17.58
C ALA A 336 19.53 -0.50 16.22
N GLN A 337 20.82 -0.66 15.95
CA GLN A 337 21.28 -1.40 14.78
C GLN A 337 20.89 -2.89 14.86
N ASN A 338 20.51 -3.44 13.69
CA ASN A 338 20.15 -4.84 13.47
C ASN A 338 19.01 -5.33 14.36
N THR A 339 18.03 -4.45 14.63
CA THR A 339 16.80 -4.86 15.31
C THR A 339 15.93 -5.60 14.31
N LYS A 340 15.41 -6.78 14.68
CA LYS A 340 14.60 -7.64 13.80
C LYS A 340 13.17 -7.79 14.30
N ASN A 341 12.24 -8.04 13.37
CA ASN A 341 10.85 -8.42 13.66
C ASN A 341 10.16 -7.44 14.62
N ILE A 342 10.17 -6.16 14.25
CA ILE A 342 9.59 -5.07 15.05
C ILE A 342 8.12 -4.90 14.70
N GLU A 343 7.26 -4.76 15.71
CA GLU A 343 5.90 -4.26 15.55
C GLU A 343 5.84 -2.83 16.08
N ALA A 344 5.63 -1.83 15.23
CA ALA A 344 5.57 -0.43 15.65
C ALA A 344 4.32 0.28 15.12
N LYS A 345 3.64 1.02 16.00
CA LYS A 345 2.54 1.93 15.70
C LYS A 345 2.93 3.31 16.20
N LEU A 346 3.15 4.24 15.28
CA LEU A 346 3.68 5.56 15.56
C LEU A 346 2.70 6.62 15.07
N ALA A 347 2.36 7.57 15.94
CA ALA A 347 1.49 8.68 15.61
C ALA A 347 2.14 10.01 16.01
N HIS A 348 2.25 10.96 15.08
CA HIS A 348 2.92 12.24 15.33
C HIS A 348 4.30 12.10 15.97
N SER A 349 5.00 11.03 15.63
CA SER A 349 6.30 10.70 16.19
C SER A 349 7.33 10.66 15.08
N LYS A 350 8.61 10.81 15.39
CA LYS A 350 9.67 10.70 14.39
C LYS A 350 10.39 9.36 14.57
N LEU A 351 10.47 8.57 13.51
CA LEU A 351 11.24 7.32 13.50
C LEU A 351 12.60 7.55 12.86
N LEU A 352 13.66 7.21 13.58
CA LEU A 352 15.03 7.19 13.10
C LEU A 352 15.60 5.78 13.27
N ALA A 353 15.99 5.15 12.17
CA ALA A 353 16.60 3.82 12.21
C ALA A 353 17.76 3.72 11.23
N ARG A 354 18.82 3.03 11.67
CA ARG A 354 19.91 2.68 10.75
C ARG A 354 19.58 1.43 9.94
N THR A 355 19.05 0.40 10.58
CA THR A 355 18.68 -0.84 9.90
C THR A 355 17.42 -1.40 10.51
N ILE A 356 16.48 -1.78 9.65
CA ILE A 356 15.25 -2.50 9.99
C ILE A 356 15.24 -3.78 9.15
N ASP A 357 15.02 -4.92 9.80
CA ASP A 357 15.11 -6.25 9.17
C ASP A 357 14.05 -7.19 9.76
N GLY A 358 13.77 -8.29 9.07
CA GLY A 358 12.86 -9.33 9.49
C GLY A 358 11.52 -9.34 8.74
N GLU A 359 11.12 -10.51 8.25
CA GLU A 359 9.89 -10.70 7.48
C GLU A 359 8.62 -10.38 8.28
N ASP A 360 8.68 -10.56 9.60
CA ASP A 360 7.58 -10.25 10.53
C ASP A 360 7.57 -8.77 10.95
N THR A 361 8.48 -7.94 10.43
CA THR A 361 8.49 -6.52 10.75
C THR A 361 7.29 -5.82 10.14
N TYR A 362 6.55 -5.09 10.97
CA TYR A 362 5.44 -4.25 10.55
C TYR A 362 5.45 -2.91 11.29
N VAL A 363 5.59 -1.83 10.52
CA VAL A 363 5.59 -0.45 11.02
C VAL A 363 4.41 0.31 10.42
N VAL A 364 3.61 0.93 11.28
CA VAL A 364 2.54 1.86 10.92
C VAL A 364 2.95 3.25 11.38
N ALA A 365 3.02 4.19 10.45
CA ALA A 365 3.43 5.56 10.68
C ALA A 365 2.33 6.52 10.23
N SER A 366 1.61 7.12 11.18
CA SER A 366 0.55 8.09 10.89
C SER A 366 1.00 9.49 11.28
N TYR A 367 0.99 10.45 10.36
CA TYR A 367 1.52 11.81 10.56
C TYR A 367 2.95 11.80 11.14
N THR A 368 3.76 10.83 10.73
CA THR A 368 5.00 10.44 11.40
C THR A 368 6.13 10.48 10.38
N PRO A 369 7.11 11.38 10.53
CA PRO A 369 8.31 11.34 9.71
C PRO A 369 9.10 10.05 9.97
N VAL A 370 9.55 9.39 8.90
CA VAL A 370 10.32 8.15 8.96
C VAL A 370 11.63 8.33 8.20
N GLN A 371 12.76 8.04 8.84
CA GLN A 371 14.07 8.03 8.19
C GLN A 371 14.77 6.72 8.50
N VAL A 372 15.02 5.92 7.46
CA VAL A 372 15.67 4.60 7.57
C VAL A 372 16.81 4.49 6.56
N GLU A 373 18.03 4.22 7.03
CA GLU A 373 19.18 4.04 6.12
C GLU A 373 19.07 2.72 5.33
N VAL A 374 18.73 1.61 6.00
CA VAL A 374 18.58 0.29 5.37
C VAL A 374 17.33 -0.42 5.86
N TRP A 375 16.42 -0.71 4.93
CA TRP A 375 15.25 -1.55 5.16
C TRP A 375 15.44 -2.89 4.46
N ASP A 376 15.89 -3.92 5.16
CA ASP A 376 16.25 -5.21 4.56
C ASP A 376 15.02 -6.05 4.21
N ALA A 377 14.06 -6.17 5.14
CA ALA A 377 12.83 -6.94 4.97
C ALA A 377 11.71 -6.37 5.86
N GLY A 378 10.47 -6.33 5.37
CA GLY A 378 9.29 -6.08 6.18
C GLY A 378 8.18 -5.29 5.48
N LYS A 379 7.23 -4.81 6.28
CA LYS A 379 6.06 -4.06 5.83
C LYS A 379 6.04 -2.66 6.47
N LEU A 380 5.78 -1.63 5.67
CA LEU A 380 5.61 -0.25 6.11
C LEU A 380 4.27 0.28 5.63
N LYS A 381 3.45 0.78 6.56
CA LYS A 381 2.25 1.55 6.24
C LYS A 381 2.43 2.99 6.68
N THR A 382 2.10 3.93 5.80
CA THR A 382 2.22 5.37 6.06
C THR A 382 0.91 6.07 5.74
N ASP A 383 0.35 6.77 6.72
CA ASP A 383 -0.88 7.54 6.58
C ASP A 383 -0.59 9.02 6.85
N PHE A 384 -0.82 9.90 5.88
CA PHE A 384 -0.65 11.36 6.00
C PHE A 384 0.73 11.80 6.50
N SER A 385 1.79 11.11 6.07
CA SER A 385 3.16 11.38 6.49
C SER A 385 3.94 12.11 5.39
N GLU A 386 4.28 13.37 5.65
CA GLU A 386 4.92 14.26 4.67
C GLU A 386 6.42 13.98 4.44
N LYS A 387 7.05 13.10 5.24
CA LYS A 387 8.49 12.88 5.15
C LYS A 387 8.88 11.45 5.49
N VAL A 388 8.84 10.58 4.49
CA VAL A 388 9.28 9.19 4.58
C VAL A 388 10.48 9.00 3.66
N GLU A 389 11.67 8.83 4.25
CA GLU A 389 12.95 8.69 3.53
C GLU A 389 13.54 7.31 3.82
N LEU A 390 13.65 6.47 2.78
CA LEU A 390 14.26 5.14 2.83
C LEU A 390 15.47 5.11 1.90
N ALA A 391 16.69 5.08 2.45
CA ALA A 391 17.88 5.16 1.58
C ALA A 391 18.08 3.86 0.79
N LYS A 392 18.11 2.69 1.44
CA LYS A 392 18.24 1.41 0.75
C LYS A 392 17.17 0.42 1.16
N VAL A 393 16.51 -0.18 0.18
CA VAL A 393 15.43 -1.16 0.39
C VAL A 393 15.83 -2.51 -0.18
N GLY A 394 15.83 -3.56 0.64
CA GLY A 394 15.94 -4.96 0.23
C GLY A 394 14.61 -5.47 -0.28
N GLU A 395 13.76 -5.92 0.64
CA GLU A 395 12.41 -6.43 0.39
C GLU A 395 11.36 -5.64 1.19
N LEU A 396 10.49 -4.90 0.51
CA LEU A 396 9.52 -4.03 1.16
C LEU A 396 8.11 -4.21 0.59
N SER A 397 7.13 -4.27 1.48
CA SER A 397 5.74 -3.98 1.14
C SER A 397 5.38 -2.63 1.74
N LEU A 398 5.14 -1.64 0.88
CA LEU A 398 4.78 -0.28 1.25
C LEU A 398 3.30 -0.03 0.93
N ASP A 399 2.55 0.42 1.92
CA ASP A 399 1.19 0.93 1.76
C ASP A 399 1.18 2.41 2.18
N CYS A 400 0.96 3.29 1.21
CA CYS A 400 1.04 4.72 1.38
C CYS A 400 -0.32 5.36 1.08
N GLN A 401 -0.88 6.04 2.07
CA GLN A 401 -2.08 6.85 1.93
C GLN A 401 -1.74 8.32 2.21
N SER A 402 -1.95 9.18 1.21
CA SER A 402 -1.73 10.63 1.30
C SER A 402 -0.38 11.01 1.92
N SER A 403 0.67 10.26 1.60
CA SER A 403 2.01 10.45 2.16
C SER A 403 3.01 10.78 1.06
N GLU A 404 4.15 11.36 1.45
CA GLU A 404 5.27 11.64 0.58
C GLU A 404 6.43 10.70 0.94
N VAL A 405 6.75 9.79 0.01
CA VAL A 405 7.76 8.75 0.22
C VAL A 405 8.88 8.89 -0.81
N THR A 406 10.11 8.94 -0.34
CA THR A 406 11.32 8.89 -1.16
C THR A 406 12.12 7.62 -0.83
N ILE A 407 12.43 6.83 -1.86
CA ILE A 407 13.27 5.64 -1.80
C ILE A 407 14.51 5.89 -2.65
N ASP A 408 15.71 5.89 -2.07
CA ASP A 408 16.91 6.19 -2.85
C ASP A 408 17.33 5.01 -3.73
N GLU A 409 17.33 3.78 -3.21
CA GLU A 409 17.71 2.57 -3.96
C GLU A 409 16.83 1.36 -3.60
N ILE A 410 16.20 0.73 -4.61
CA ILE A 410 15.56 -0.60 -4.48
C ILE A 410 16.54 -1.69 -4.89
N GLY A 411 16.91 -2.56 -3.95
CA GLY A 411 17.94 -3.59 -4.12
C GLY A 411 17.41 -4.94 -4.60
N LYS A 412 16.29 -5.45 -4.06
CA LYS A 412 15.75 -6.78 -4.43
C LYS A 412 14.31 -6.74 -4.91
N LYS A 413 13.37 -6.46 -4.01
CA LYS A 413 11.93 -6.54 -4.29
C LYS A 413 11.17 -5.42 -3.58
N ALA A 414 10.24 -4.80 -4.27
CA ALA A 414 9.30 -3.88 -3.64
C ALA A 414 7.89 -4.06 -4.19
N LEU A 415 6.91 -4.15 -3.28
CA LEU A 415 5.50 -3.97 -3.57
C LEU A 415 5.10 -2.61 -2.99
N ILE A 416 4.62 -1.70 -3.82
CA ILE A 416 4.27 -0.34 -3.41
C ILE A 416 2.83 -0.07 -3.81
N ASN A 417 1.98 0.24 -2.84
CA ASN A 417 0.65 0.78 -3.05
C ASN A 417 0.66 2.24 -2.63
N ASN A 418 0.30 3.14 -3.55
CA ASN A 418 0.20 4.57 -3.31
C ASN A 418 -1.23 5.04 -3.63
N ALA A 419 -1.93 5.55 -2.62
CA ALA A 419 -3.22 6.20 -2.75
C ALA A 419 -3.13 7.67 -2.34
N LEU A 420 -3.42 8.61 -3.24
CA LEU A 420 -3.49 10.05 -2.96
C LEU A 420 -2.18 10.71 -2.49
N GLY A 421 -1.02 10.06 -2.67
CA GLY A 421 0.30 10.56 -2.27
C GLY A 421 1.31 10.62 -3.41
N ASN A 422 2.57 10.93 -3.07
CA ASN A 422 3.70 10.93 -4.00
C ASN A 422 4.74 9.89 -3.57
N VAL A 423 5.13 9.02 -4.50
CA VAL A 423 6.26 8.11 -4.33
C VAL A 423 7.36 8.44 -5.33
N THR A 424 8.55 8.72 -4.83
CA THR A 424 9.76 8.94 -5.62
C THR A 424 10.77 7.81 -5.39
N ILE A 425 11.20 7.14 -6.46
CA ILE A 425 12.23 6.11 -6.47
C ILE A 425 13.42 6.63 -7.28
N LEU A 426 14.54 6.91 -6.62
CA LEU A 426 15.71 7.52 -7.25
C LEU A 426 16.63 6.52 -7.96
N ALA A 427 16.55 5.24 -7.61
CA ALA A 427 17.28 4.19 -8.32
C ALA A 427 16.66 2.81 -8.08
N VAL A 428 16.75 1.97 -9.12
CA VAL A 428 16.50 0.53 -9.02
C VAL A 428 17.81 -0.20 -9.30
N GLY A 429 18.26 -1.02 -8.35
CA GLY A 429 19.50 -1.78 -8.46
C GLY A 429 19.44 -2.82 -9.58
N ASN A 430 20.55 -3.04 -10.29
CA ASN A 430 20.59 -3.94 -11.46
C ASN A 430 20.29 -5.42 -11.16
N GLN A 431 20.31 -5.82 -9.89
CA GLN A 431 20.06 -7.21 -9.44
C GLN A 431 18.66 -7.41 -8.84
N PHE A 432 17.76 -6.43 -8.98
CA PHE A 432 16.40 -6.55 -8.51
C PHE A 432 15.64 -7.70 -9.23
N SER A 433 14.70 -8.31 -8.53
CA SER A 433 13.86 -9.39 -9.05
C SER A 433 12.49 -8.90 -9.52
N ALA A 434 11.83 -8.07 -8.71
CA ALA A 434 10.49 -7.55 -8.99
C ALA A 434 10.24 -6.18 -8.34
N LEU A 435 9.63 -5.28 -9.09
CA LEU A 435 9.10 -4.00 -8.61
C LEU A 435 7.64 -3.92 -9.06
N ASP A 436 6.72 -4.02 -8.12
CA ASP A 436 5.29 -3.94 -8.37
C ASP A 436 4.77 -2.65 -7.73
N VAL A 437 4.23 -1.73 -8.54
CA VAL A 437 3.73 -0.45 -8.08
C VAL A 437 2.28 -0.27 -8.51
N ASN A 438 1.40 -0.01 -7.55
CA ASN A 438 0.03 0.42 -7.79
C ASN A 438 -0.12 1.87 -7.33
N VAL A 439 -0.63 2.73 -8.21
CA VAL A 439 -0.82 4.15 -7.96
C VAL A 439 -2.27 4.51 -8.26
N GLU A 440 -2.97 5.05 -7.27
CA GLU A 440 -4.35 5.49 -7.38
C GLU A 440 -4.50 6.95 -6.93
N ASN A 441 -4.98 7.81 -7.83
CA ASN A 441 -5.11 9.25 -7.60
C ASN A 441 -3.81 9.91 -7.05
N GLY A 442 -2.64 9.41 -7.46
CA GLY A 442 -1.35 9.82 -6.90
C GLY A 442 -0.28 10.03 -7.96
N GLU A 443 0.95 10.23 -7.50
CA GLU A 443 2.11 10.50 -8.33
C GLU A 443 3.20 9.45 -8.10
N LEU A 444 3.85 9.01 -9.18
CA LEU A 444 5.04 8.17 -9.15
C LEU A 444 6.15 8.76 -10.02
N LEU A 445 7.30 9.02 -9.42
CA LEU A 445 8.54 9.30 -10.12
C LEU A 445 9.50 8.13 -9.92
N CYS A 446 9.97 7.50 -10.99
CA CYS A 446 10.88 6.35 -10.89
C CYS A 446 12.04 6.44 -11.89
N GLU A 447 13.27 6.44 -11.39
CA GLU A 447 14.47 6.27 -12.22
C GLU A 447 14.70 4.79 -12.51
N MET A 448 14.55 4.42 -13.79
CA MET A 448 14.48 3.04 -14.21
C MET A 448 15.88 2.43 -14.40
N PRO A 449 16.05 1.12 -14.15
CA PRO A 449 17.34 0.46 -14.33
C PRO A 449 17.64 0.26 -15.82
N GLN A 450 18.91 0.02 -16.16
CA GLN A 450 19.32 -0.20 -17.56
C GLN A 450 18.70 -1.47 -18.17
N ASN A 451 18.41 -2.48 -17.35
CA ASN A 451 17.80 -3.72 -17.80
C ASN A 451 16.59 -4.08 -16.94
N ALA A 452 15.42 -4.21 -17.57
CA ALA A 452 14.16 -4.59 -16.91
C ALA A 452 13.12 -5.06 -17.93
N GLN A 453 12.22 -5.95 -17.51
CA GLN A 453 10.98 -6.22 -18.25
C GLN A 453 9.91 -5.25 -17.74
N LEU A 454 9.23 -4.54 -18.65
CA LEU A 454 8.26 -3.52 -18.29
C LEU A 454 6.85 -3.94 -18.67
N TYR A 455 5.93 -3.77 -17.72
CA TYR A 455 4.50 -3.80 -17.94
C TYR A 455 3.88 -2.61 -17.22
N ILE A 456 3.31 -1.67 -17.98
CA ILE A 456 2.71 -0.46 -17.42
C ILE A 456 1.27 -0.41 -17.90
N ASN A 457 0.32 -0.36 -17.00
CA ASN A 457 -1.10 -0.24 -17.28
C ASN A 457 -1.61 1.09 -16.72
N GLY A 458 -2.00 2.01 -17.60
CA GLY A 458 -2.58 3.30 -17.22
C GLY A 458 -4.06 3.36 -17.54
N LEU A 459 -4.90 3.39 -16.51
CA LEU A 459 -6.32 3.69 -16.62
C LEU A 459 -6.54 5.19 -16.37
N GLN A 460 -6.93 5.92 -17.41
CA GLN A 460 -7.14 7.38 -17.36
C GLN A 460 -6.00 8.15 -16.65
N SER A 461 -4.76 7.70 -16.88
CA SER A 461 -3.55 8.18 -16.23
C SER A 461 -2.56 8.76 -17.24
N GLU A 462 -1.75 9.71 -16.80
CA GLU A 462 -0.67 10.28 -17.60
C GLU A 462 0.62 9.50 -17.34
N ILE A 463 1.24 9.00 -18.42
CA ILE A 463 2.45 8.19 -18.34
C ILE A 463 3.51 8.81 -19.25
N GLU A 464 4.59 9.30 -18.63
CA GLU A 464 5.76 9.83 -19.32
C GLU A 464 6.95 8.87 -19.20
N TYR A 465 7.64 8.64 -20.33
CA TYR A 465 8.88 7.87 -20.38
C TYR A 465 9.75 8.30 -21.58
N PRO A 466 11.06 8.02 -21.57
CA PRO A 466 11.95 8.41 -22.66
C PRO A 466 11.53 7.83 -24.02
N SER A 467 11.49 8.69 -25.05
CA SER A 467 11.10 8.30 -26.42
C SER A 467 12.03 7.27 -27.07
N THR A 468 13.21 7.04 -26.49
CA THR A 468 14.13 5.98 -26.90
C THR A 468 13.61 4.57 -26.60
N TRP A 469 12.64 4.43 -25.69
CA TRP A 469 12.09 3.13 -25.32
C TRP A 469 11.05 2.67 -26.34
N LYS A 470 11.35 1.54 -27.00
CA LYS A 470 10.46 0.93 -28.00
C LYS A 470 9.44 0.01 -27.32
N LEU A 471 8.48 0.59 -26.60
CA LEU A 471 7.41 -0.16 -25.94
C LEU A 471 6.24 -0.42 -26.89
N GLN A 472 5.68 -1.62 -26.84
CA GLN A 472 4.43 -1.96 -27.50
C GLN A 472 3.28 -1.31 -26.75
N ARG A 473 2.43 -0.57 -27.46
CA ARG A 473 1.29 0.14 -26.90
C ARG A 473 -0.01 -0.50 -27.37
N ASN A 474 -0.81 -0.98 -26.43
CA ASN A 474 -2.12 -1.57 -26.68
C ASN A 474 -3.19 -0.75 -25.96
N GLU A 475 -4.24 -0.34 -26.66
CA GLU A 475 -5.38 0.35 -26.05
C GLU A 475 -6.47 -0.67 -25.71
N ALA A 476 -6.93 -0.69 -24.46
CA ALA A 476 -7.99 -1.59 -24.01
C ALA A 476 -8.94 -0.85 -23.06
N SER A 477 -10.23 -0.79 -23.43
CA SER A 477 -11.36 -0.43 -22.56
C SER A 477 -11.14 0.73 -21.56
N GLY A 478 -10.64 1.88 -22.05
CA GLY A 478 -10.47 3.10 -21.24
C GLY A 478 -9.08 3.29 -20.63
N GLY A 479 -8.19 2.32 -20.79
CA GLY A 479 -6.77 2.40 -20.42
C GLY A 479 -5.82 2.08 -21.57
N VAL A 480 -4.54 2.32 -21.31
CA VAL A 480 -3.43 2.06 -22.23
C VAL A 480 -2.41 1.18 -21.52
N VAL A 481 -2.04 0.08 -22.18
CA VAL A 481 -1.00 -0.83 -21.71
C VAL A 481 0.26 -0.62 -22.54
N HIS A 482 1.38 -0.40 -21.87
CA HIS A 482 2.71 -0.35 -22.44
C HIS A 482 3.51 -1.57 -21.98
N LYS A 483 4.01 -2.36 -22.94
CA LYS A 483 4.79 -3.56 -22.66
C LYS A 483 6.10 -3.55 -23.42
N GLY A 484 7.18 -3.98 -22.77
CA GLY A 484 8.46 -4.14 -23.44
C GLY A 484 9.57 -4.53 -22.48
N SER A 485 10.80 -4.26 -22.90
CA SER A 485 11.99 -4.54 -22.10
C SER A 485 13.04 -3.46 -22.31
N LEU A 486 13.63 -3.01 -21.23
CA LEU A 486 14.88 -2.29 -21.20
C LEU A 486 16.01 -3.32 -21.26
N GLY A 487 16.92 -3.19 -22.23
CA GLY A 487 18.09 -4.06 -22.34
C GLY A 487 17.79 -5.53 -22.67
N LYS A 488 18.67 -6.45 -22.25
CA LYS A 488 18.64 -7.88 -22.67
C LYS A 488 18.06 -8.84 -21.63
N SER A 489 18.22 -8.55 -20.34
CA SER A 489 17.75 -9.40 -19.23
C SER A 489 17.76 -8.62 -17.92
N GLY A 490 16.65 -8.59 -17.19
CA GLY A 490 16.55 -7.90 -15.90
C GLY A 490 15.29 -8.32 -15.13
N GLY A 491 15.11 -7.75 -13.94
CA GLY A 491 13.91 -7.95 -13.12
C GLY A 491 12.65 -7.44 -13.79
N LYS A 492 11.50 -7.78 -13.21
CA LYS A 492 10.18 -7.36 -13.72
C LYS A 492 9.75 -6.08 -13.02
N VAL A 493 9.29 -5.10 -13.79
CA VAL A 493 8.65 -3.89 -13.28
C VAL A 493 7.22 -3.86 -13.79
N ASN A 494 6.27 -3.95 -12.87
CA ASN A 494 4.85 -3.83 -13.14
C ASN A 494 4.33 -2.55 -12.49
N ILE A 495 3.73 -1.66 -13.28
CA ILE A 495 3.15 -0.41 -12.79
C ILE A 495 1.69 -0.38 -13.21
N ASN A 496 0.79 -0.31 -12.25
CA ASN A 496 -0.63 -0.07 -12.46
C ASN A 496 -0.94 1.34 -11.97
N ALA A 497 -1.50 2.17 -12.84
CA ALA A 497 -1.84 3.54 -12.54
C ALA A 497 -3.31 3.79 -12.87
N GLU A 498 -4.07 4.31 -11.91
CA GLU A 498 -5.47 4.68 -12.05
C GLU A 498 -5.67 6.14 -11.62
N TYR A 499 -6.15 6.98 -12.55
CA TYR A 499 -6.28 8.44 -12.40
C TYR A 499 -5.02 9.13 -11.83
N SER A 500 -3.83 8.68 -12.26
CA SER A 500 -2.55 9.03 -11.65
C SER A 500 -1.56 9.60 -12.67
N GLU A 501 -0.48 10.21 -12.16
CA GLU A 501 0.66 10.67 -12.96
C GLU A 501 1.87 9.76 -12.70
N VAL A 502 2.47 9.22 -13.77
CA VAL A 502 3.64 8.35 -13.69
C VAL A 502 4.73 8.89 -14.61
N VAL A 503 5.87 9.25 -14.02
CA VAL A 503 7.05 9.71 -14.73
C VAL A 503 8.18 8.70 -14.55
N LEU A 504 8.57 8.06 -15.64
CA LEU A 504 9.70 7.13 -15.69
C LEU A 504 10.88 7.80 -16.39
N ARG A 505 12.08 7.65 -15.84
CA ARG A 505 13.31 8.26 -16.39
C ARG A 505 14.37 7.23 -16.72
#